data_AF-A0A5E4L371-F1
#
_entry.id   AF-A0A5E4L371-F1
#
_cell.length_a   1.000
_cell.length_b   1.000
_cell.length_c   1.000
_cell.angle_alpha   90.00
_cell.angle_beta   90.00
_cell.angle_gamma   90.00
#
_symmetry.space_group_name_H-M   'P 1'
#
loop_
_entity.id
_entity.type
_entity.pdbx_description
1 polymer ?
#
loop_
_entity_poly.entity_id
_entity_poly.type
_entity_poly.pdbx_seq_one_letter_code
_entity_poly.pdbx_strand_id
1 'polypeptide(L)'
;MNNKNLQILFLLAIILISYLPAITSARPEYAVKESRNCPYCHSPDGPPQLNPTGVYYGTHNHSFAGYVPAPVTTPTPEPTKEIEIGIHMNTWDVGLRAMATIFLILIVVYIIRL
;
A
#
# COMPACT_ATOMS: atom_id res chain seq x y z
N MET A 1 -7.74 11.47 38.37
CA MET A 1 -7.83 11.61 36.89
C MET A 1 -9.28 11.36 36.51
N ASN A 2 -10.00 12.35 36.00
CA ASN A 2 -11.44 12.21 35.72
C ASN A 2 -11.68 11.26 34.55
N ASN A 3 -12.83 10.59 34.52
CA ASN A 3 -13.22 9.65 33.46
C ASN A 3 -13.11 10.29 32.06
N LYS A 4 -13.40 11.59 31.94
CA LYS A 4 -13.21 12.37 30.71
C LYS A 4 -11.75 12.48 30.26
N ASN A 5 -10.82 12.66 31.21
CA ASN A 5 -9.38 12.75 30.89
C ASN A 5 -8.83 11.39 30.47
N LEU A 6 -9.33 10.30 31.06
CA LEU A 6 -8.97 8.94 30.67
C LEU A 6 -9.50 8.60 29.26
N GLN A 7 -10.74 9.01 28.93
CA GLN A 7 -11.30 8.87 27.58
C GLN A 7 -10.50 9.64 26.52
N ILE A 8 -10.10 10.88 26.82
CA ILE A 8 -9.29 11.71 25.91
C ILE A 8 -7.91 11.05 25.66
N LEU A 9 -7.26 10.55 26.71
CA LEU A 9 -6.00 9.82 26.58
C LEU A 9 -6.14 8.57 25.71
N PHE A 10 -7.25 7.83 25.85
CA PHE A 10 -7.52 6.65 25.04
C PHE A 10 -7.72 7.00 23.56
N LEU A 11 -8.46 8.08 23.26
CA LEU A 11 -8.65 8.55 21.89
C LEU A 11 -7.33 8.98 21.23
N LEU A 12 -6.49 9.73 21.95
CA LEU A 12 -5.18 10.15 21.45
C LEU A 12 -4.27 8.94 21.16
N ALA A 13 -4.31 7.91 22.02
CA ALA A 13 -3.55 6.68 21.81
C ALA A 13 -4.03 5.92 20.57
N ILE A 14 -5.34 5.78 20.37
CA ILE A 14 -5.92 5.10 19.18
C ILE A 14 -5.56 5.85 17.89
N ILE A 15 -5.66 7.18 17.89
CA ILE A 15 -5.28 8.02 16.76
C ILE A 15 -3.80 7.79 16.43
N LEU A 16 -2.91 7.86 17.43
CA LEU A 16 -1.48 7.65 17.25
C LEU A 16 -1.18 6.25 16.67
N ILE A 17 -1.81 5.19 17.21
CA ILE A 17 -1.67 3.80 16.76
C ILE A 17 -2.11 3.62 15.30
N SER A 18 -3.14 4.34 14.87
CA SER A 18 -3.70 4.23 13.52
C SER A 18 -2.76 4.76 12.43
N TYR A 19 -1.77 5.58 12.77
CA TYR A 19 -0.77 6.11 11.83
C TYR A 19 0.53 5.29 11.75
N LEU A 20 0.75 4.30 12.63
CA LEU A 20 1.95 3.45 12.60
C LEU A 20 2.14 2.54 11.36
N PRO A 21 1.10 2.01 10.67
CA PRO A 21 1.35 1.10 9.54
C PRO A 21 1.91 1.79 8.27
N ALA A 22 2.12 3.12 8.29
CA ALA A 22 2.60 3.87 7.12
C ALA A 22 4.14 3.86 6.92
N ILE A 23 4.92 3.37 7.89
CA ILE A 23 6.38 3.57 7.90
C ILE A 23 7.21 2.46 7.23
N THR A 24 6.62 1.35 6.78
CA THR A 24 7.36 0.26 6.12
C THR A 24 6.96 0.09 4.66
N SER A 25 6.96 1.19 3.90
CA SER A 25 6.82 1.15 2.45
C SER A 25 8.18 0.80 1.83
N ALA A 26 8.41 -0.47 1.50
CA ALA A 26 9.58 -0.92 0.73
C ALA A 26 9.42 -0.56 -0.78
N ARG A 27 9.14 0.71 -1.07
CA ARG A 27 9.07 1.22 -2.45
C ARG A 27 10.37 1.97 -2.76
N PRO A 28 11.02 1.71 -3.90
CA PRO A 28 12.14 2.54 -4.35
C PRO A 28 11.67 3.98 -4.62
N GLU A 29 12.58 4.95 -4.56
CA GLU A 29 12.22 6.38 -4.58
C GLU A 29 11.38 6.78 -5.81
N TYR A 30 11.66 6.21 -6.98
CA TYR A 30 10.87 6.45 -8.20
C TYR A 30 9.42 5.96 -8.07
N ALA A 31 9.20 4.80 -7.45
CA ALA A 31 7.88 4.20 -7.28
C ALA A 31 7.01 4.97 -6.28
N VAL A 32 7.63 5.65 -5.32
CA VAL A 32 6.95 6.58 -4.40
C VAL A 32 6.44 7.81 -5.15
N LYS A 33 7.29 8.43 -5.99
CA LYS A 33 6.94 9.66 -6.73
C LYS A 33 5.87 9.43 -7.79
N GLU A 34 5.91 8.30 -8.48
CA GLU A 34 5.02 8.02 -9.60
C GLU A 34 3.75 7.25 -9.19
N SER A 35 3.60 6.93 -7.89
CA SER A 35 2.53 6.06 -7.37
C SER A 35 2.45 4.72 -8.13
N ARG A 36 3.59 4.22 -8.61
CA ARG A 36 3.69 2.98 -9.38
C ARG A 36 4.02 1.80 -8.49
N ASN A 37 3.52 0.63 -8.88
CA ASN A 37 4.02 -0.62 -8.32
C ASN A 37 5.42 -0.91 -8.89
N CYS A 38 6.32 -1.42 -8.05
CA CYS A 38 7.68 -1.73 -8.46
C CYS A 38 7.68 -2.86 -9.51
N PRO A 39 8.14 -2.64 -10.77
CA PRO A 39 8.16 -3.65 -11.82
C PRO A 39 9.04 -4.87 -11.49
N TYR A 40 9.91 -4.74 -10.49
CA TYR A 40 10.70 -5.86 -9.98
C TYR A 40 9.83 -6.96 -9.36
N CYS A 41 8.74 -6.59 -8.66
CA CYS A 41 7.85 -7.54 -7.98
C CYS A 41 6.43 -7.58 -8.56
N HIS A 42 6.03 -6.58 -9.34
CA HIS A 42 4.68 -6.46 -9.89
C HIS A 42 4.67 -6.54 -11.41
N SER A 43 3.63 -7.18 -11.96
CA SER A 43 3.36 -7.15 -13.39
C SER A 43 2.76 -5.80 -13.80
N PRO A 44 3.06 -5.28 -15.01
CA PRO A 44 2.38 -4.12 -15.58
C PRO A 44 0.91 -4.38 -15.97
N ASP A 45 0.46 -5.64 -16.03
CA ASP A 45 -0.86 -6.06 -16.56
C ASP A 45 -2.06 -5.76 -15.63
N GLY A 46 -1.96 -4.73 -14.80
CA GLY A 46 -3.03 -4.28 -13.91
C GLY A 46 -2.96 -4.80 -12.47
N PRO A 47 -3.99 -4.54 -11.67
CA PRO A 47 -3.88 -4.50 -10.21
C PRO A 47 -4.35 -5.80 -9.53
N PRO A 48 -3.73 -6.19 -8.40
CA PRO A 48 -2.31 -6.17 -8.09
C PRO A 48 -1.73 -7.55 -8.43
N GLN A 49 -1.29 -7.74 -9.68
CA GLN A 49 -0.64 -9.00 -10.05
C GLN A 49 0.85 -8.93 -9.71
N LEU A 50 1.32 -9.91 -8.92
CA LEU A 50 2.74 -10.13 -8.70
C LEU A 50 3.31 -10.88 -9.89
N ASN A 51 4.51 -10.50 -10.32
CA ASN A 51 5.28 -11.32 -11.26
C ASN A 51 5.88 -12.53 -10.51
N PRO A 52 6.49 -13.51 -11.19
CA PRO A 52 7.06 -14.69 -10.53
C PRO A 52 8.03 -14.36 -9.38
N THR A 53 8.82 -13.28 -9.53
CA THR A 53 9.74 -12.78 -8.50
C THR A 53 8.99 -12.29 -7.26
N GLY A 54 7.94 -11.49 -7.46
CA GLY A 54 7.09 -11.00 -6.37
C GLY A 54 6.33 -12.11 -5.67
N VAL A 55 5.82 -13.10 -6.42
CA VAL A 55 5.16 -14.29 -5.85
C VAL A 55 6.14 -15.07 -4.98
N TYR A 56 7.36 -15.33 -5.48
CA TYR A 56 8.38 -16.02 -4.70
C TYR A 56 8.69 -15.26 -3.40
N TYR A 57 8.99 -13.97 -3.48
CA TYR A 57 9.28 -13.14 -2.33
C TYR A 57 8.15 -13.16 -1.28
N GLY A 58 6.89 -13.00 -1.71
CA GLY A 58 5.73 -13.02 -0.83
C GLY A 58 5.48 -14.38 -0.16
N THR A 59 5.86 -15.48 -0.81
CA THR A 59 5.66 -16.84 -0.32
C THR A 59 6.86 -17.40 0.46
N HIS A 60 8.03 -16.76 0.37
CA HIS A 60 9.29 -17.21 0.97
C HIS A 60 9.81 -16.25 2.03
N ASN A 61 8.97 -15.87 2.99
CA ASN A 61 9.32 -15.00 4.12
C ASN A 61 10.00 -13.69 3.70
N HIS A 62 9.58 -13.10 2.57
CA HIS A 62 10.20 -11.88 2.06
C HIS A 62 11.71 -12.03 1.84
N SER A 63 12.13 -13.18 1.33
CA SER A 63 13.51 -13.51 1.02
C SER A 63 13.66 -14.01 -0.42
N PHE A 64 14.79 -13.68 -1.03
CA PHE A 64 15.22 -14.23 -2.31
C PHE A 64 16.18 -15.42 -2.16
N ALA A 65 16.37 -15.92 -0.93
CA ALA A 65 17.23 -17.07 -0.67
C ALA A 65 16.74 -18.30 -1.44
N GLY A 66 17.56 -18.80 -2.37
CA GLY A 66 17.20 -19.94 -3.22
C GLY A 66 16.39 -19.60 -4.46
N TYR A 67 16.07 -18.32 -4.70
CA TYR A 67 15.41 -17.90 -5.93
C TYR A 67 16.40 -17.92 -7.10
N VAL A 68 16.07 -18.69 -8.13
CA VAL A 68 16.78 -18.67 -9.41
C VAL A 68 15.84 -18.03 -10.43
N PRO A 69 16.14 -16.81 -10.93
CA PRO A 69 15.32 -16.19 -11.95
C PRO A 69 15.35 -17.07 -13.21
N ALA A 70 14.17 -17.26 -13.82
CA ALA A 70 14.09 -17.90 -15.13
C ALA A 70 14.97 -17.12 -16.13
N PRO A 71 15.72 -17.80 -17.02
CA PRO A 71 16.51 -17.12 -18.02
C PRO A 71 15.61 -16.20 -18.84
N VAL A 72 16.05 -14.96 -19.04
CA VAL A 72 15.32 -13.98 -19.84
C VAL A 72 15.35 -14.48 -21.28
N THR A 73 14.28 -15.14 -21.73
CA THR A 73 14.07 -15.33 -23.17
C THR A 73 13.71 -13.96 -23.72
N THR A 74 14.63 -13.31 -24.41
CA THR A 74 14.36 -12.06 -25.13
C THR A 74 13.72 -12.40 -26.47
N PRO A 75 12.39 -12.27 -26.68
CA PRO A 75 11.89 -12.06 -28.02
C PRO A 75 12.35 -10.68 -28.49
N THR A 76 12.99 -10.63 -29.65
CA THR A 76 13.35 -9.40 -30.38
C THR A 76 12.16 -8.44 -30.44
N PRO A 77 12.28 -7.16 -30.03
CA PRO A 77 11.15 -6.24 -30.07
C PRO A 77 10.92 -5.68 -31.48
N GLU A 78 9.70 -5.80 -31.99
CA GLU A 78 9.16 -4.92 -33.03
C GLU A 78 8.42 -3.76 -32.33
N PRO A 79 8.76 -2.47 -32.60
CA PRO A 79 8.25 -1.35 -31.82
C PRO A 79 6.96 -0.79 -32.43
N THR A 80 5.78 -1.21 -31.96
CA THR A 80 4.54 -0.50 -32.32
C THR A 80 3.38 -0.70 -31.34
N LYS A 81 3.55 -0.26 -30.10
CA LYS A 81 2.45 0.41 -29.38
C LYS A 81 3.01 1.17 -28.20
N GLU A 82 2.71 2.46 -28.12
CA GLU A 82 2.90 3.23 -26.88
C GLU A 82 2.18 2.50 -25.76
N ILE A 83 2.95 2.05 -24.77
CA ILE A 83 2.40 1.50 -23.55
C ILE A 83 1.84 2.71 -22.81
N GLU A 84 0.55 2.98 -22.97
CA GLU A 84 -0.17 3.89 -22.09
C GLU A 84 0.03 3.36 -20.68
N ILE A 85 0.90 4.02 -19.93
CA ILE A 85 1.18 3.67 -18.55
C ILE A 85 -0.05 4.14 -17.77
N GLY A 86 -1.13 3.34 -17.81
CA GLY A 86 -2.38 3.64 -17.14
C GLY A 86 -2.10 3.89 -15.67
N ILE A 87 -2.35 5.10 -15.19
CA ILE A 87 -2.16 5.50 -13.78
C ILE A 87 -3.17 4.71 -12.96
N HIS A 88 -2.81 3.49 -12.59
CA HIS A 88 -3.67 2.66 -11.77
C HIS A 88 -3.40 2.95 -10.30
N MET A 89 -4.02 4.03 -9.80
CA MET A 89 -4.18 4.25 -8.37
C MET A 89 -5.06 3.13 -7.80
N ASN A 90 -4.69 2.50 -6.69
CA ASN A 90 -5.57 1.57 -5.99
C ASN A 90 -6.70 2.36 -5.30
N THR A 91 -7.78 2.61 -6.05
CA THR A 91 -8.99 3.30 -5.60
C THR A 91 -9.51 2.82 -4.23
N TRP A 92 -9.26 1.56 -3.90
CA TRP A 92 -9.59 0.91 -2.64
C TRP A 92 -8.88 1.52 -1.41
N ASP A 93 -7.60 1.90 -1.50
CA ASP A 93 -6.86 2.45 -0.35
C ASP A 93 -7.32 3.87 0.00
N VAL A 94 -7.59 4.69 -1.02
CA VAL A 94 -8.01 6.08 -0.82
C VAL A 94 -9.45 6.13 -0.28
N GLY A 95 -10.34 5.30 -0.84
CA GLY A 95 -11.73 5.23 -0.39
C GLY A 95 -11.86 4.73 1.05
N LEU A 96 -11.13 3.67 1.42
CA LEU A 96 -11.15 3.14 2.78
C LEU A 96 -10.59 4.15 3.80
N ARG A 97 -9.50 4.84 3.46
CA ARG A 97 -8.93 5.91 4.30
C ARG A 97 -9.90 7.06 4.49
N ALA A 98 -10.55 7.52 3.41
CA ALA A 98 -11.53 8.60 3.49
C ALA A 98 -12.76 8.22 4.33
N MET A 99 -13.22 6.97 4.24
CA MET A 99 -14.32 6.48 5.09
C MET A 99 -13.91 6.37 6.56
N ALA A 100 -12.73 5.82 6.84
CA ALA A 100 -12.21 5.69 8.19
C ALA A 100 -12.06 7.05 8.89
N THR A 101 -11.57 8.07 8.18
CA THR A 101 -11.44 9.43 8.75
C THR A 101 -12.81 10.06 9.03
N ILE A 102 -13.79 9.89 8.14
CA ILE A 102 -15.15 10.38 8.35
C ILE A 102 -15.77 9.73 9.60
N PHE A 103 -15.70 8.40 9.73
CA PHE A 103 -16.24 7.70 10.91
C PHE A 103 -15.55 8.13 12.21
N LEU A 104 -14.22 8.33 12.17
CA LEU A 104 -13.48 8.82 13.34
C LEU A 104 -13.98 10.20 13.78
N ILE A 105 -14.15 11.14 12.83
CA ILE A 105 -14.70 12.47 13.12
C ILE A 105 -16.09 12.36 13.75
N LEU A 106 -16.97 11.53 13.18
CA LEU A 106 -18.34 11.34 13.69
C LEU A 106 -18.35 10.75 15.11
N ILE A 107 -17.48 9.78 15.40
CA ILE A 107 -17.32 9.20 16.75
C ILE A 107 -16.86 10.26 17.75
N VAL A 108 -15.89 11.09 17.39
CA VAL A 108 -15.40 12.19 18.26
C VAL A 108 -16.52 13.17 18.55
N VAL A 109 -17.27 13.60 17.53
CA VAL A 109 -18.42 14.52 17.71
C VAL A 109 -19.50 13.89 18.61
N TYR A 110 -19.79 12.60 18.43
CA TYR A 110 -20.75 11.88 19.26
C TYR A 110 -20.33 11.83 20.73
N ILE A 111 -19.07 11.51 21.02
CA ILE A 111 -18.52 11.45 22.39
C ILE A 111 -18.54 12.83 23.05
N ILE A 112 -18.26 13.91 22.31
CA ILE A 112 -18.27 15.28 22.86
C ILE A 112 -19.70 15.75 23.17
N ARG A 113 -20.70 15.30 22.41
CA ARG A 113 -22.11 15.66 22.63
C ARG A 113 -22.78 14.90 23.78
N LEU A 114 -22.21 13.77 24.22
CA LEU A 114 -22.72 12.93 25.32
C LEU A 114 -22.21 13.40 26.70
#